data_AF-A0A7V8LS59-F1
#
_entry.id   AF-A0A7V8LS59-F1
#
_cell.length_a   1.000
_cell.length_b   1.000
_cell.length_c   1.000
_cell.angle_alpha   90.00
_cell.angle_beta   90.00
_cell.angle_gamma   90.00
#
_symmetry.space_group_name_H-M   'P 1'
#
loop_
_entity.id
_entity.type
_entity.pdbx_description
1 polymer ?
#
loop_
_entity_poly.entity_id
_entity_poly.type
_entity_poly.pdbx_seq_one_letter_code
_entity_poly.pdbx_strand_id
1 'polypeptide(L)'
;MTTLEYTEQLVVECCCACSMAFAVPADFQRRRKEDHKTYHCPAGHGQHYYGKTEAEKQRERAERLQRQVEAREADIRTEQRRLESERRAHAATKGQLTKTKKRIANGVCPCCNRTFANLERHMAGQHPGYMQAGDGK
;
A
#
# COMPACT_ATOMS: atom_id res chain seq x y z
N MET A 1 64.61 -5.40 -16.31
CA MET A 1 63.24 -5.92 -16.53
C MET A 1 62.40 -5.51 -15.34
N THR A 2 61.27 -4.88 -15.57
CA THR A 2 60.34 -4.49 -14.51
C THR A 2 59.23 -5.53 -14.45
N THR A 3 59.05 -6.16 -13.29
CA THR A 3 58.00 -7.15 -13.05
C THR A 3 56.89 -6.54 -12.19
N LEU A 4 55.67 -7.04 -12.34
CA LEU A 4 54.49 -6.66 -11.56
C LEU A 4 53.87 -7.91 -10.95
N GLU A 5 53.57 -7.86 -9.65
CA GLU A 5 52.66 -8.80 -9.01
C GLU A 5 51.24 -8.21 -9.04
N TYR A 6 50.26 -8.99 -9.52
CA TYR A 6 48.90 -8.51 -9.74
C TYR A 6 47.90 -9.54 -9.21
N THR A 7 47.05 -9.12 -8.27
CA THR A 7 46.01 -9.95 -7.65
C THR A 7 44.67 -9.21 -7.70
N GLU A 8 43.89 -9.44 -8.75
CA GLU A 8 42.52 -8.94 -8.88
C GLU A 8 41.63 -9.95 -9.61
N GLN A 9 40.31 -9.77 -9.50
CA GLN A 9 39.35 -10.54 -10.29
C GLN A 9 39.29 -10.01 -11.71
N LEU A 10 39.54 -10.88 -12.68
CA LEU A 10 39.34 -10.60 -14.09
C LEU A 10 38.02 -11.19 -14.57
N VAL A 11 37.32 -10.45 -15.42
CA VAL A 11 36.10 -10.90 -16.10
C VAL A 11 36.37 -11.00 -17.59
N VAL A 12 35.84 -12.05 -18.21
CA VAL A 12 35.95 -12.26 -19.66
C VAL A 12 34.88 -11.44 -20.37
N GLU A 13 35.31 -10.67 -21.36
CA GLU A 13 34.49 -9.87 -22.25
C GLU A 13 34.75 -10.30 -23.70
N CYS A 14 33.73 -10.15 -24.54
CA CYS A 14 33.86 -10.39 -25.97
C CYS A 14 33.74 -9.06 -26.72
N CYS A 15 34.62 -8.84 -27.70
CA CYS A 15 34.52 -7.67 -28.55
C CYS A 15 33.24 -7.72 -29.39
N CYS A 16 32.43 -6.66 -29.38
CA CYS A 16 31.20 -6.62 -30.17
C CYS A 16 31.42 -6.60 -31.69
N ALA A 17 32.62 -6.23 -32.15
CA ALA A 17 32.97 -6.16 -33.56
C ALA A 17 33.67 -7.45 -34.06
N CYS A 18 34.72 -7.90 -33.36
CA CYS A 18 35.52 -9.04 -33.80
C CYS A 18 35.32 -10.33 -32.99
N SER A 19 34.44 -10.33 -31.98
CA SER A 19 34.14 -11.47 -31.11
C SER A 19 35.34 -12.07 -30.35
N MET A 20 36.49 -11.38 -30.33
CA MET A 20 37.65 -11.79 -29.55
C MET A 20 37.33 -11.75 -28.06
N ALA A 21 37.56 -12.86 -27.37
CA ALA A 21 37.48 -12.93 -25.92
C ALA A 21 38.75 -12.34 -25.29
N PHE A 22 38.59 -11.45 -24.33
CA PHE A 22 39.68 -10.85 -23.57
C PHE A 22 39.25 -10.60 -22.12
N ALA A 23 40.23 -10.56 -21.22
CA ALA A 23 39.98 -10.36 -19.80
C ALA A 23 40.23 -8.90 -19.42
N VAL A 24 39.32 -8.33 -18.62
CA VAL A 24 39.49 -6.99 -18.02
C VAL A 24 39.27 -7.07 -16.50
N PRO A 25 39.86 -6.16 -15.70
CA PRO A 25 39.56 -6.09 -14.28
C PRO A 25 38.06 -5.91 -14.04
N ALA A 26 37.50 -6.61 -13.06
CA ALA A 26 36.07 -6.49 -12.71
C ALA A 26 35.68 -5.02 -12.40
N ASP A 27 36.57 -4.28 -11.76
CA ASP A 27 36.42 -2.85 -11.46
C ASP A 27 36.43 -1.96 -12.70
N PHE A 28 37.16 -2.35 -13.74
CA PHE A 28 37.12 -1.66 -15.02
C PHE A 28 35.76 -1.87 -15.70
N GLN A 29 35.30 -3.13 -15.75
CA GLN A 29 34.00 -3.49 -16.33
C GLN A 29 32.86 -2.74 -15.64
N ARG A 30 32.85 -2.72 -14.29
CA ARG A 30 31.86 -2.01 -13.48
C ARG A 30 31.81 -0.52 -13.82
N ARG A 31 32.96 0.16 -13.80
CA ARG A 31 33.03 1.60 -14.13
C ARG A 31 32.52 1.90 -15.54
N ARG A 32 32.85 1.05 -16.52
CA ARG A 32 32.37 1.23 -17.90
C ARG A 32 30.86 0.97 -18.06
N LYS A 33 30.28 0.09 -17.24
CA LYS A 33 28.82 -0.09 -17.15
C LYS A 33 28.11 1.06 -16.45
N GLU A 34 28.82 1.85 -15.65
CA GLU A 34 28.28 3.03 -14.95
C GLU A 34 28.43 4.31 -15.77
N ASP A 35 29.58 4.54 -16.40
CA ASP A 35 29.88 5.76 -17.14
C ASP A 35 29.63 5.67 -18.65
N HIS A 36 29.37 4.47 -19.16
CA HIS A 36 29.18 4.15 -20.58
C HIS A 36 30.28 4.68 -21.50
N LYS A 37 31.49 4.92 -20.99
CA LYS A 37 32.60 5.40 -21.81
C LYS A 37 33.14 4.30 -22.70
N THR A 38 33.53 4.70 -23.90
CA THR A 38 34.21 3.82 -24.86
C THR A 38 35.47 3.21 -24.26
N TYR A 39 35.68 1.93 -24.55
CA TYR A 39 36.89 1.17 -24.31
C TYR A 39 37.23 0.34 -25.56
N HIS A 40 38.43 -0.21 -25.62
CA HIS A 40 38.92 -0.91 -26.81
C HIS A 40 39.27 -2.37 -26.50
N CYS A 41 38.99 -3.26 -27.44
CA CYS A 41 39.54 -4.61 -27.40
C CYS A 41 41.04 -4.60 -27.78
N PRO A 42 41.78 -5.70 -27.56
CA PRO A 42 43.21 -5.78 -27.93
C PRO A 42 43.50 -5.54 -29.42
N ALA A 43 42.52 -5.78 -30.29
CA ALA A 43 42.61 -5.49 -31.73
C ALA A 43 42.25 -4.04 -32.09
N GLY A 44 41.88 -3.19 -31.12
CA GLY A 44 41.63 -1.75 -31.30
C GLY A 44 40.17 -1.34 -31.54
N HIS A 45 39.22 -2.27 -31.65
CA HIS A 45 37.81 -1.92 -31.89
C HIS A 45 37.20 -1.23 -30.66
N GLY A 46 36.57 -0.06 -30.88
CA GLY A 46 35.85 0.67 -29.84
C GLY A 46 34.50 0.05 -29.49
N GLN A 47 34.23 -0.08 -28.20
CA GLN A 47 33.00 -0.63 -27.66
C GLN A 47 32.59 0.11 -26.37
N HIS A 48 31.30 0.12 -26.07
CA HIS A 48 30.75 0.68 -24.83
C HIS A 48 29.53 -0.12 -24.40
N TYR A 49 29.13 0.02 -23.14
CA TYR A 49 27.92 -0.62 -22.64
C TYR A 49 26.69 0.24 -22.94
N TYR A 50 25.59 -0.42 -23.27
CA TYR A 50 24.29 0.20 -23.52
C TYR A 50 23.30 -0.15 -22.41
N GLY A 51 22.26 0.68 -22.27
CA GLY A 51 21.15 0.46 -21.36
C GLY A 51 21.21 1.34 -20.12
N LYS A 52 20.29 1.09 -19.18
CA LYS A 52 20.25 1.82 -17.91
C LYS A 52 21.37 1.31 -17.00
N THR A 53 22.05 2.24 -16.36
CA THR A 53 22.96 1.94 -15.26
C THR A 53 22.20 1.27 -14.12
N GLU A 54 22.90 0.56 -13.24
CA GLU A 54 22.26 0.01 -12.04
C GLU A 54 21.65 1.11 -11.17
N ALA A 55 22.30 2.27 -11.05
CA ALA A 55 21.76 3.41 -10.32
C ALA A 55 20.42 3.89 -10.88
N GLU A 56 20.29 3.98 -12.21
CA GLU A 56 19.03 4.35 -12.86
C GLU A 56 17.94 3.30 -12.66
N LYS A 57 18.29 2.01 -12.77
CA LYS A 57 17.34 0.92 -12.51
C LYS A 57 16.85 0.96 -11.06
N GLN A 58 17.75 1.21 -10.10
CA GLN A 58 17.36 1.31 -8.69
C GLN A 58 16.48 2.54 -8.44
N ARG A 59 16.77 3.68 -9.06
CA ARG A 59 15.93 4.88 -8.98
C ARG A 59 14.52 4.62 -9.52
N GLU A 60 14.40 3.99 -10.68
CA GLU A 60 13.10 3.63 -11.27
C GLU A 60 12.32 2.64 -10.40
N ARG A 61 13.00 1.66 -9.78
CA ARG A 61 12.39 0.75 -8.81
C ARG A 61 11.88 1.50 -7.58
N ALA A 62 12.69 2.40 -7.03
CA ALA A 62 12.33 3.22 -5.88
C ALA A 62 11.11 4.10 -6.20
N GLU A 63 11.10 4.75 -7.36
CA GLU A 63 9.97 5.57 -7.82
C GLU A 63 8.70 4.72 -7.99
N ARG A 64 8.82 3.53 -8.60
CA ARG A 64 7.69 2.61 -8.76
C ARG A 64 7.11 2.17 -7.41
N LEU A 65 7.97 1.85 -6.45
CA LEU A 65 7.57 1.46 -5.11
C LEU A 65 6.89 2.63 -4.39
N GLN A 66 7.44 3.83 -4.50
CA GLN A 66 6.87 5.02 -3.90
C GLN A 66 5.45 5.30 -4.43
N ARG A 67 5.24 5.22 -5.75
CA ARG A 67 3.89 5.35 -6.34
C ARG A 67 2.92 4.27 -5.83
N GLN A 68 3.39 3.05 -5.59
CA GLN A 68 2.55 1.99 -5.02
C GLN A 68 2.16 2.29 -3.57
N VAL A 69 3.09 2.77 -2.76
CA VAL A 69 2.81 3.18 -1.38
C VAL A 69 1.79 4.31 -1.36
N GLU A 70 2.00 5.36 -2.15
CA GLU A 70 1.08 6.50 -2.23
C GLU A 70 -0.34 6.09 -2.65
N ALA A 71 -0.46 5.18 -3.63
CA ALA A 71 -1.74 4.62 -4.04
C ALA A 71 -2.42 3.84 -2.90
N ARG A 72 -1.68 2.97 -2.21
CA ARG A 72 -2.20 2.20 -1.07
C ARG A 72 -2.64 3.07 0.09
N GLU A 73 -1.89 4.12 0.39
CA GLU A 73 -2.30 5.07 1.41
C GLU A 73 -3.59 5.82 1.03
N ALA A 74 -3.75 6.17 -0.26
CA ALA A 74 -4.98 6.79 -0.75
C ALA A 74 -6.19 5.85 -0.61
N ASP A 75 -6.03 4.56 -0.93
CA ASP A 75 -7.04 3.52 -0.73
C ASP A 75 -7.43 3.42 0.75
N ILE A 76 -6.43 3.30 1.64
CA ILE A 76 -6.65 3.21 3.10
C ILE A 76 -7.40 4.43 3.62
N ARG A 77 -7.02 5.65 3.21
CA ARG A 77 -7.71 6.88 3.61
C ARG A 77 -9.16 6.93 3.13
N THR A 78 -9.46 6.32 2.00
CA THR A 78 -10.82 6.28 1.44
C THR A 78 -11.67 5.28 2.22
N GLU A 79 -11.15 4.08 2.49
CA GLU A 79 -11.84 3.07 3.28
C GLU A 79 -12.06 3.52 4.73
N GLN A 80 -11.09 4.18 5.35
CA GLN A 80 -11.25 4.76 6.69
C GLN A 80 -12.40 5.78 6.73
N ARG A 81 -12.50 6.65 5.72
CA ARG A 81 -13.61 7.61 5.61
C ARG A 81 -14.96 6.91 5.41
N ARG A 82 -14.98 5.84 4.62
CA ARG A 82 -16.19 5.03 4.40
C ARG A 82 -16.66 4.38 5.69
N LEU A 83 -15.75 3.70 6.39
CA LEU A 83 -16.02 3.05 7.67
C LEU A 83 -16.48 4.06 8.74
N GLU A 84 -15.88 5.25 8.78
CA GLU A 84 -16.32 6.29 9.70
C GLU A 84 -17.75 6.76 9.39
N SER A 85 -18.08 6.98 8.11
CA SER A 85 -19.43 7.34 7.67
C SER A 85 -20.44 6.24 8.04
N GLU A 86 -20.12 4.98 7.77
CA GLU A 86 -20.95 3.82 8.14
C GLU A 86 -21.16 3.73 9.65
N ARG A 87 -20.11 3.92 10.45
CA ARG A 87 -20.20 3.95 11.92
C ARG A 87 -21.12 5.05 12.42
N ARG A 88 -21.00 6.26 11.86
CA ARG A 88 -21.87 7.40 12.22
C ARG A 88 -23.32 7.14 11.84
N ALA A 89 -23.57 6.61 10.64
CA ALA A 89 -24.92 6.24 10.19
C ALA A 89 -25.53 5.14 11.06
N HIS A 90 -24.75 4.11 11.39
CA HIS A 90 -25.19 3.02 12.27
C HIS A 90 -25.52 3.53 13.67
N ALA A 91 -24.68 4.39 14.25
CA ALA A 91 -24.93 5.00 15.56
C ALA A 91 -26.21 5.85 15.56
N ALA A 92 -26.44 6.65 14.51
CA ALA A 92 -27.66 7.45 14.35
C ALA A 92 -28.91 6.58 14.26
N THR A 93 -28.90 5.53 13.43
CA THR A 93 -30.00 4.57 13.29
C THR A 93 -30.27 3.85 14.60
N LYS A 94 -29.23 3.34 15.28
CA LYS A 94 -29.35 2.71 16.60
C LYS A 94 -29.97 3.66 17.61
N GLY A 95 -29.52 4.93 17.65
CA GLY A 95 -30.08 5.96 18.52
C GLY A 95 -31.58 6.21 18.29
N GLN A 96 -32.01 6.31 17.03
CA GLN A 96 -33.42 6.49 16.68
C GLN A 96 -34.27 5.27 17.04
N LEU A 97 -33.74 4.06 16.82
CA LEU A 97 -34.41 2.82 17.22
C LEU A 97 -34.55 2.74 18.73
N THR A 98 -33.50 3.02 19.50
CA THR A 98 -33.55 3.04 20.97
C THR A 98 -34.54 4.08 21.50
N LYS A 99 -34.54 5.30 20.92
CA LYS A 99 -35.49 6.36 21.30
C LYS A 99 -36.94 5.94 21.03
N THR A 100 -37.19 5.33 19.87
CA THR A 100 -38.52 4.83 19.49
C THR A 100 -38.96 3.70 20.41
N LYS A 101 -38.09 2.72 20.66
CA LYS A 101 -38.36 1.63 21.62
C LYS A 101 -38.71 2.15 23.00
N LYS A 102 -37.94 3.13 23.51
CA LYS A 102 -38.19 3.75 24.82
C LYS A 102 -39.54 4.47 24.87
N ARG A 103 -39.93 5.16 23.80
CA ARG A 103 -41.25 5.82 23.70
C ARG A 103 -42.38 4.80 23.74
N ILE A 104 -42.30 3.75 22.93
CA ILE A 104 -43.33 2.70 22.87
C ILE A 104 -43.45 1.97 24.21
N ALA A 105 -42.32 1.65 24.84
CA ALA A 105 -42.29 1.01 26.16
C ALA A 105 -43.00 1.84 27.24
N ASN A 106 -42.89 3.17 27.17
CA ASN A 106 -43.55 4.11 28.08
C ASN A 106 -44.97 4.49 27.61
N GLY A 107 -45.55 3.78 26.63
CA GLY A 107 -46.89 4.07 26.12
C GLY A 107 -47.02 5.39 25.34
N VAL A 108 -45.92 5.96 24.84
CA VAL A 108 -45.88 7.23 24.10
C VAL A 108 -45.86 6.98 22.59
N CYS A 109 -46.76 7.63 21.85
CA CYS A 109 -46.76 7.60 20.39
C CYS A 109 -45.49 8.25 19.80
N PRO A 110 -44.73 7.55 18.93
CA PRO A 110 -43.55 8.13 18.30
C PRO A 110 -43.88 9.26 17.32
N CYS A 111 -45.07 9.28 16.74
CA CYS A 111 -45.48 10.25 15.72
C CYS A 111 -46.02 11.57 16.30
N CYS A 112 -46.85 11.50 17.36
CA CYS A 112 -47.58 12.67 17.87
C CYS A 112 -47.39 12.95 19.37
N ASN A 113 -46.48 12.24 20.05
CA ASN A 113 -46.18 12.37 21.49
C ASN A 113 -47.37 12.16 22.45
N ARG A 114 -48.52 11.67 21.97
CA ARG A 114 -49.66 11.33 22.83
C ARG A 114 -49.33 10.12 23.70
N THR A 115 -49.77 10.16 24.95
CA THR A 115 -49.62 9.07 25.93
C THR A 115 -50.86 8.20 25.93
N PHE A 116 -50.65 6.88 25.98
CA PHE A 116 -51.71 5.88 26.05
C PHE A 116 -51.50 5.02 27.31
N ALA A 117 -52.23 5.36 28.39
CA ALA A 117 -52.09 4.69 29.69
C ALA A 117 -52.34 3.17 29.63
N ASN A 118 -53.23 2.71 28.73
CA ASN A 118 -53.47 1.28 28.54
C ASN A 118 -52.27 0.57 27.90
N LEU A 119 -51.58 1.23 26.96
CA LEU A 119 -50.39 0.68 26.32
C LEU A 119 -49.23 0.61 27.32
N GLU A 120 -49.02 1.67 28.11
CA GLU A 120 -48.00 1.68 29.16
C GLU A 120 -48.20 0.53 30.17
N ARG A 121 -49.42 0.37 30.69
CA ARG A 121 -49.75 -0.74 31.61
C ARG A 121 -49.57 -2.11 30.97
N HIS A 122 -49.95 -2.24 29.70
CA HIS A 122 -49.75 -3.46 28.93
C HIS A 122 -48.27 -3.81 28.79
N MET A 123 -47.43 -2.85 28.39
CA MET A 123 -45.99 -3.05 28.24
C MET A 123 -45.33 -3.37 29.59
N ALA A 124 -45.70 -2.69 30.67
CA ALA A 124 -45.15 -2.94 32.00
C ALA A 124 -45.51 -4.33 32.55
N GLY A 125 -46.74 -4.82 32.28
CA GLY A 125 -47.19 -6.13 32.74
C GLY A 125 -46.74 -7.30 31.85
N GLN A 126 -46.92 -7.18 30.54
CA GLN A 126 -46.70 -8.28 29.58
C GLN A 126 -45.28 -8.27 28.97
N HIS A 127 -44.59 -7.13 29.00
CA HIS A 127 -43.28 -6.97 28.35
C HIS A 127 -42.22 -6.27 29.23
N PRO A 128 -41.98 -6.74 30.48
CA PRO A 128 -41.03 -6.10 31.39
C PRO A 128 -39.58 -6.05 30.86
N GLY A 129 -39.21 -6.94 29.94
CA GLY A 129 -37.87 -7.00 29.31
C GLY A 129 -37.74 -6.29 27.95
N TYR A 130 -38.77 -5.59 27.46
CA TYR A 130 -38.79 -5.03 26.10
C TYR A 130 -37.64 -4.04 25.80
N MET A 131 -37.17 -3.31 26.81
CA MET A 131 -36.01 -2.41 26.66
C MET A 131 -34.66 -3.15 26.60
N GLN A 132 -34.55 -4.34 27.18
CA GLN A 132 -33.27 -5.06 27.33
C GLN A 132 -32.93 -5.95 26.12
N ALA A 133 -33.94 -6.37 25.33
CA ALA A 133 -33.75 -7.24 24.16
C ALA A 133 -33.07 -6.57 22.95
N GLY A 134 -32.65 -5.31 23.05
CA GLY A 134 -32.02 -4.54 21.96
C GLY A 134 -30.51 -4.37 22.05
N ASP A 135 -29.89 -4.77 23.17
CA ASP A 135 -28.46 -4.62 23.40
C ASP A 135 -27.72 -5.89 22.95
N GLY A 136 -27.75 -6.12 21.64
CA GLY A 136 -26.86 -7.09 20.99
C GLY A 136 -25.41 -6.67 21.22
N LYS A 137 -24.72 -7.50 22.00
CA LYS A 137 -23.27 -7.52 22.23
C LYS A 137 -22.53 -7.81 20.93
#